data_AF-A0A1X9NFH2-F1
#
_entry.id   AF-A0A1X9NFH2-F1
#
_cell.length_a   1.000
_cell.length_b   1.000
_cell.length_c   1.000
_cell.angle_alpha   90.00
_cell.angle_beta   90.00
_cell.angle_gamma   90.00
#
_symmetry.space_group_name_H-M   'P 1'
#
loop_
_entity.id
_entity.type
_entity.pdbx_description
1 polymer ?
#
loop_
_entity_poly.entity_id
_entity_poly.type
_entity_poly.pdbx_seq_one_letter_code
_entity_poly.pdbx_strand_id
1 'polypeptide(L)'
;MNPTSVIAASSVMLAILLVTAIYNVKGGNRYANRVLALFVAISALYLASLVPLHSALMSDYPMIRVTNSLVFLFGPLLYSYVKAMTIPGFKLGRADLVHIVPFVLLVFIGLSAFWLPEMVTTNVSPPTRKPEVSIRDSIGIVYYALLTLYGYLSVRCLQQHRASIQTEFSNLEGISLRWLYILVMITVAIASLGLLIALARAFTDIQFWPRGIYSMTLMISIYYLIAFMGITQPQIFGATVAEAPAAAKSDKPPPSIKPVA
;
A
#
# COMPACT_ATOMS: atom_id res chain seq x y z
N MET A 1 28.52 -8.76 0.29
CA MET A 1 27.21 -8.26 0.79
C MET A 1 26.12 -9.24 0.39
N ASN A 2 25.14 -9.52 1.26
CA ASN A 2 24.05 -10.43 0.95
C ASN A 2 23.08 -9.75 -0.06
N PRO A 3 22.72 -10.36 -1.20
CA PRO A 3 21.83 -9.75 -2.19
C PRO A 3 20.50 -9.26 -1.61
N THR A 4 19.96 -9.94 -0.59
CA THR A 4 18.71 -9.53 0.10
C THR A 4 18.86 -8.19 0.82
N SER A 5 20.01 -7.95 1.47
CA SER A 5 20.30 -6.68 2.13
C SER A 5 20.43 -5.51 1.15
N VAL A 6 20.99 -5.76 -0.04
CA VAL A 6 21.11 -4.74 -1.08
C VAL A 6 19.72 -4.36 -1.60
N ILE A 7 18.90 -5.35 -1.95
CA ILE A 7 17.52 -5.13 -2.43
C ILE A 7 16.70 -4.35 -1.41
N ALA A 8 16.78 -4.74 -0.13
CA ALA A 8 16.04 -4.06 0.92
C ALA A 8 16.52 -2.63 1.14
N ALA A 9 17.83 -2.37 1.16
CA ALA A 9 18.38 -1.03 1.27
C ALA A 9 17.95 -0.13 0.10
N SER A 10 18.02 -0.63 -1.13
CA SER A 10 17.51 0.08 -2.31
C SER A 10 16.02 0.36 -2.22
N SER A 11 15.23 -0.58 -1.70
CA SER A 11 13.78 -0.42 -1.51
C SER A 11 13.44 0.63 -0.46
N VAL A 12 14.18 0.67 0.66
CA VAL A 12 14.02 1.69 1.70
C VAL A 12 14.40 3.07 1.16
N MET A 13 15.50 3.17 0.41
CA MET A 13 15.90 4.43 -0.23
C MET A 13 14.84 4.94 -1.21
N LEU A 14 14.33 4.06 -2.08
CA LEU A 14 13.22 4.39 -2.98
C LEU A 14 11.98 4.85 -2.20
N ALA A 15 11.64 4.19 -1.10
CA ALA A 15 10.50 4.58 -0.28
C ALA A 15 10.67 5.97 0.33
N ILE A 16 11.86 6.31 0.83
CA ILE A 16 12.14 7.65 1.38
C ILE A 16 11.96 8.72 0.30
N LEU A 17 12.46 8.47 -0.91
CA LEU A 17 12.27 9.37 -2.06
C LEU A 17 10.78 9.51 -2.41
N LEU A 18 10.02 8.42 -2.44
CA LEU A 18 8.58 8.46 -2.71
C LEU A 18 7.80 9.19 -1.64
N VAL A 19 8.06 8.92 -0.36
CA VAL A 19 7.40 9.60 0.77
C VAL A 19 7.65 11.10 0.71
N THR A 20 8.91 11.51 0.51
CA THR A 20 9.26 12.93 0.41
C THR A 20 8.64 13.59 -0.83
N ALA A 21 8.66 12.93 -1.98
CA ALA A 21 8.01 13.44 -3.19
C ALA A 21 6.50 13.60 -2.99
N ILE A 22 5.80 12.55 -2.53
CA ILE A 22 4.35 12.53 -2.34
C ILE A 22 3.91 13.56 -1.30
N TYR A 23 4.67 13.70 -0.20
CA TYR A 23 4.33 14.65 0.87
C TYR A 23 4.48 16.11 0.44
N ASN A 24 5.43 16.42 -0.43
CA ASN A 24 5.73 17.77 -0.90
C ASN A 24 4.90 18.22 -2.11
N VAL A 25 4.05 17.36 -2.65
CA VAL A 25 3.17 17.65 -3.79
C VAL A 25 2.23 18.82 -3.47
N LYS A 26 2.36 19.89 -4.25
CA LYS A 26 1.53 21.09 -4.18
C LYS A 26 0.40 20.99 -5.21
N GLY A 27 -0.67 20.27 -4.87
CA GLY A 27 -1.82 20.10 -5.76
C GLY A 27 -2.58 18.82 -5.50
N GLY A 28 -3.76 18.66 -6.12
CA GLY A 28 -4.59 17.47 -5.99
C GLY A 28 -5.14 17.24 -4.57
N ASN A 29 -5.58 16.01 -4.31
CA ASN A 29 -6.12 15.62 -3.00
C ASN A 29 -4.98 15.39 -1.98
N ARG A 30 -4.61 16.45 -1.25
CA ARG A 30 -3.56 16.40 -0.21
C ARG A 30 -3.80 15.33 0.85
N TYR A 31 -5.07 15.05 1.17
CA TYR A 31 -5.39 14.01 2.14
C TYR A 31 -5.05 12.62 1.59
N ALA A 32 -5.44 12.33 0.34
CA ALA A 32 -5.08 11.09 -0.34
C ALA A 32 -3.56 10.92 -0.43
N ASN A 33 -2.82 11.98 -0.79
CA ASN A 33 -1.35 11.95 -0.83
C ASN A 33 -0.73 11.61 0.53
N ARG A 34 -1.26 12.15 1.63
CA ARG A 34 -0.80 11.79 2.99
C ARG A 34 -1.07 10.33 3.33
N VAL A 35 -2.23 9.79 2.95
CA VAL A 35 -2.54 8.36 3.17
C VAL A 35 -1.60 7.48 2.35
N LEU A 36 -1.31 7.85 1.09
CA LEU A 36 -0.35 7.12 0.26
C LEU A 36 1.08 7.20 0.82
N ALA A 37 1.52 8.38 1.25
CA ALA A 37 2.81 8.55 1.90
C ALA A 37 2.91 7.71 3.19
N LEU A 38 1.85 7.65 3.98
CA LEU A 38 1.78 6.79 5.17
C LEU A 38 1.87 5.30 4.81
N PHE A 39 1.16 4.86 3.75
CA PHE A 39 1.27 3.50 3.22
C PHE A 39 2.71 3.16 2.82
N VAL A 40 3.38 4.03 2.07
CA VAL A 40 4.79 3.82 1.65
C VAL A 40 5.74 3.83 2.84
N ALA A 41 5.55 4.72 3.82
CA ALA A 41 6.38 4.79 5.02
C ALA A 41 6.26 3.51 5.88
N ILE A 42 5.03 3.04 6.11
CA ILE A 42 4.77 1.83 6.91
C ILE A 42 5.31 0.58 6.21
N SER A 43 5.14 0.47 4.88
CA SER A 43 5.71 -0.62 4.11
C SER A 43 7.25 -0.59 4.08
N ALA A 44 7.87 0.59 4.12
CA ALA A 44 9.32 0.72 4.19
C ALA A 44 9.88 0.21 5.53
N LEU A 45 9.21 0.54 6.63
CA LEU A 45 9.57 0.03 7.96
C LEU A 45 9.47 -1.50 8.01
N TYR A 46 8.40 -2.06 7.45
CA TYR A 46 8.25 -3.52 7.32
C TYR A 46 9.36 -4.14 6.46
N LEU A 47 9.70 -3.57 5.31
CA LEU A 47 10.79 -4.11 4.48
C LEU A 47 12.15 -4.03 5.19
N ALA A 48 12.39 -2.95 5.94
CA ALA A 48 13.59 -2.79 6.74
C ALA A 48 13.71 -3.86 7.83
N SER A 49 12.60 -4.29 8.46
CA SER A 49 12.63 -5.35 9.47
C SER A 49 12.88 -6.75 8.89
N LEU A 50 12.80 -6.92 7.56
CA LEU A 50 13.15 -8.18 6.91
C LEU A 50 14.67 -8.33 6.67
N VAL A 51 15.47 -7.26 6.79
CA VAL A 51 16.93 -7.32 6.59
C VAL A 51 17.66 -8.12 7.67
N PRO A 52 17.40 -7.92 8.98
CA PRO A 52 18.09 -8.62 10.05
C PRO A 52 17.70 -10.10 10.15
N LEU A 53 16.59 -10.54 9.53
CA LEU A 53 16.15 -11.93 9.55
C LEU A 53 17.13 -12.90 8.85
N HIS A 54 18.08 -12.38 8.07
CA HIS A 54 19.15 -13.15 7.44
C HIS A 54 20.49 -13.09 8.19
N SER A 55 20.60 -12.28 9.25
CA SER A 55 21.77 -12.27 10.13
C SER A 55 21.45 -13.00 11.43
N ALA A 56 22.29 -13.98 11.80
CA ALA A 56 22.08 -14.82 12.98
C ALA A 56 22.07 -14.06 14.33
N LEU A 57 22.43 -12.78 14.32
CA LEU A 57 22.66 -11.95 15.52
C LEU A 57 21.41 -11.21 16.02
N MET A 58 20.30 -11.14 15.24
CA MET A 58 19.14 -10.32 15.62
C MET A 58 17.77 -10.96 15.37
N SER A 59 17.67 -12.27 15.12
CA SER A 59 16.44 -12.85 14.55
C SER A 59 15.20 -12.88 15.46
N ASP A 60 15.32 -12.56 16.76
CA ASP A 60 14.20 -12.69 17.70
C ASP A 60 14.00 -11.53 18.69
N TYR A 61 14.32 -10.30 18.27
CA TYR A 61 14.06 -9.11 19.09
C TYR A 61 12.57 -8.70 19.02
N PRO A 62 11.93 -8.28 20.14
CA PRO A 62 10.49 -7.96 20.17
C PRO A 62 10.13 -6.84 19.20
N MET A 63 11.04 -5.88 18.98
CA MET A 63 10.84 -4.80 18.01
C MET A 63 10.62 -5.33 16.58
N ILE A 64 11.29 -6.42 16.18
CA ILE A 64 11.12 -7.01 14.84
C ILE A 64 9.72 -7.63 14.72
N ARG A 65 9.21 -8.26 15.78
CA ARG A 65 7.85 -8.82 15.82
C ARG A 65 6.79 -7.72 15.70
N VAL A 66 7.00 -6.60 16.39
CA VAL A 66 6.14 -5.40 16.28
C VAL A 66 6.18 -4.85 14.85
N THR A 67 7.36 -4.64 14.28
CA THR A 67 7.51 -4.08 12.93
C THR A 67 6.95 -5.02 11.86
N ASN A 68 7.10 -6.33 12.01
CA ASN A 68 6.49 -7.31 11.09
C ASN A 68 4.96 -7.29 11.13
N SER A 69 4.36 -6.88 12.26
CA SER A 69 2.91 -6.76 12.39
C SER A 69 2.32 -5.62 11.55
N LEU A 70 3.14 -4.62 11.17
CA LEU A 70 2.73 -3.51 10.30
C LEU A 70 2.15 -3.96 8.96
N VAL A 71 2.48 -5.18 8.50
CA VAL A 71 1.95 -5.77 7.28
C VAL A 71 0.41 -5.80 7.25
N PHE A 72 -0.23 -5.89 8.42
CA PHE A 72 -1.70 -5.87 8.54
C PHE A 72 -2.34 -4.51 8.24
N LEU A 73 -1.54 -3.44 8.19
CA LEU A 73 -2.03 -2.11 7.84
C LEU A 73 -2.06 -1.88 6.32
N PHE A 74 -1.44 -2.75 5.51
CA PHE A 74 -1.32 -2.53 4.06
C PHE A 74 -2.68 -2.50 3.36
N GLY A 75 -3.55 -3.48 3.65
CA GLY A 75 -4.91 -3.53 3.10
C GLY A 75 -5.74 -2.31 3.50
N PRO A 76 -5.91 -2.01 4.80
CA PRO A 76 -6.63 -0.84 5.28
C PRO A 76 -6.14 0.49 4.69
N LEU A 77 -4.82 0.71 4.61
CA LEU A 77 -4.26 1.94 4.07
C LEU A 77 -4.47 2.07 2.56
N LEU A 78 -4.30 0.99 1.80
CA LEU A 78 -4.60 0.98 0.37
C LEU A 78 -6.09 1.27 0.10
N TYR A 79 -6.98 0.65 0.87
CA TYR A 79 -8.41 0.89 0.76
C TYR A 79 -8.80 2.33 1.13
N SER A 80 -8.20 2.87 2.20
CA SER A 80 -8.40 4.26 2.62
C SER A 80 -7.91 5.26 1.57
N TYR A 81 -6.78 4.96 0.91
CA TYR A 81 -6.29 5.76 -0.20
C TYR A 81 -7.27 5.74 -1.38
N VAL A 82 -7.79 4.57 -1.73
CA VAL A 82 -8.78 4.42 -2.80
C VAL A 82 -10.06 5.20 -2.50
N LYS A 83 -10.58 5.12 -1.26
CA LYS A 83 -11.73 5.95 -0.83
C LYS A 83 -11.42 7.44 -0.93
N ALA A 84 -10.22 7.87 -0.50
CA ALA A 84 -9.82 9.27 -0.61
C ALA A 84 -9.76 9.77 -2.07
N MET A 85 -9.42 8.90 -3.03
CA MET A 85 -9.36 9.25 -4.45
C MET A 85 -10.72 9.21 -5.16
N THR A 86 -11.69 8.48 -4.63
CA THR A 86 -12.96 8.19 -5.32
C THR A 86 -14.17 8.85 -4.68
N ILE A 87 -14.12 9.17 -3.38
CA ILE A 87 -15.23 9.74 -2.61
C ILE A 87 -14.87 11.19 -2.24
N PRO A 88 -15.57 12.19 -2.78
CA PRO A 88 -15.35 13.59 -2.43
C PRO A 88 -15.46 13.84 -0.92
N GLY A 89 -14.46 14.52 -0.34
CA GLY A 89 -14.47 14.89 1.07
C GLY A 89 -14.16 13.74 2.06
N PHE A 90 -13.83 12.54 1.59
CA PHE A 90 -13.51 11.41 2.48
C PHE A 90 -12.34 11.73 3.42
N LYS A 91 -12.52 11.40 4.69
CA LYS A 91 -11.50 11.42 5.75
C LYS A 91 -11.71 10.21 6.66
N LEU A 92 -10.61 9.68 7.21
CA LEU A 92 -10.67 8.59 8.19
C LEU A 92 -11.37 9.09 9.46
N GLY A 93 -12.44 8.39 9.83
CA GLY A 93 -13.18 8.62 11.06
C GLY A 93 -12.80 7.63 12.15
N ARG A 94 -13.43 7.77 13.32
CA ARG A 94 -13.22 6.86 14.46
C ARG A 94 -13.65 5.42 14.14
N ALA A 95 -14.67 5.25 13.29
CA ALA A 95 -15.13 3.93 12.86
C ALA A 95 -14.05 3.17 12.07
N ASP A 96 -13.22 3.87 11.30
CA ASP A 96 -12.16 3.24 10.51
C ASP A 96 -11.00 2.72 11.39
N LEU A 97 -10.94 3.08 12.69
CA LEU A 97 -9.97 2.53 13.64
C LEU A 97 -10.14 1.02 13.85
N VAL A 98 -11.32 0.47 13.57
CA VAL A 98 -11.55 -0.99 13.61
C VAL A 98 -10.60 -1.75 12.69
N HIS A 99 -10.16 -1.12 11.59
CA HIS A 99 -9.24 -1.73 10.64
C HIS A 99 -7.81 -1.88 11.18
N ILE A 100 -7.48 -1.24 12.31
CA ILE A 100 -6.19 -1.33 13.01
C ILE A 100 -6.18 -2.52 13.99
N VAL A 101 -7.35 -3.09 14.32
CA VAL A 101 -7.48 -4.19 15.31
C VAL A 101 -6.59 -5.40 14.98
N PRO A 102 -6.49 -5.91 13.73
CA PRO A 102 -5.62 -7.04 13.43
C PRO A 102 -4.14 -6.76 13.71
N PHE A 103 -3.69 -5.53 13.46
CA PHE A 103 -2.33 -5.09 13.78
C PHE A 103 -2.09 -5.08 15.30
N VAL A 104 -3.00 -4.46 16.05
CA VAL A 104 -2.88 -4.34 17.52
C VAL A 104 -2.88 -5.72 18.17
N LEU A 105 -3.80 -6.60 17.75
CA LEU A 105 -3.88 -7.97 18.26
C LEU A 105 -2.57 -8.73 18.03
N LEU A 106 -1.98 -8.63 16.83
CA LEU A 106 -0.73 -9.32 16.54
C LEU A 106 0.46 -8.75 17.31
N VAL A 107 0.50 -7.43 17.53
CA VAL A 107 1.50 -6.80 18.41
C VAL A 107 1.38 -7.36 19.83
N PHE A 108 0.17 -7.46 20.38
CA PHE A 108 -0.05 -8.04 21.69
C PHE A 108 0.41 -9.50 21.77
N ILE A 109 0.04 -10.34 20.80
CA ILE A 109 0.47 -11.74 20.73
C ILE A 109 2.00 -11.85 20.60
N GLY A 110 2.61 -11.00 19.76
CA GLY A 110 4.05 -10.99 19.52
C GLY A 110 4.86 -10.59 20.74
N LEU A 111 4.38 -9.61 21.50
CA LEU A 111 5.01 -9.16 22.74
C LEU A 111 4.77 -10.17 23.88
N SER A 112 3.57 -10.71 24.03
CA SER A 112 3.29 -11.72 25.07
C SER A 112 4.16 -12.97 24.88
N ALA A 113 4.36 -13.43 23.64
CA ALA A 113 5.22 -14.56 23.33
C ALA A 113 6.70 -14.33 23.71
N PHE A 114 7.16 -13.08 23.69
CA PHE A 114 8.54 -12.73 24.05
C PHE A 114 8.73 -12.68 25.57
N TRP A 115 7.80 -12.07 26.31
CA TRP A 115 7.91 -11.91 27.76
C TRP A 115 7.44 -13.13 28.56
N LEU A 116 6.57 -13.95 27.96
CA LEU A 116 5.95 -15.12 28.61
C LEU A 116 6.02 -16.33 27.66
N PRO A 117 7.22 -16.90 27.41
CA PRO A 117 7.40 -17.98 26.43
C PRO A 117 6.55 -19.22 26.76
N GLU A 118 6.41 -19.54 28.04
CA GLU A 118 5.65 -20.70 28.55
C GLU A 118 4.15 -20.65 28.21
N MET A 119 3.57 -19.46 28.00
CA MET A 119 2.16 -19.33 27.58
C MET A 119 1.94 -19.67 26.10
N VAL A 120 3.00 -19.65 25.29
CA VAL A 120 2.93 -19.83 23.83
C VAL A 120 3.54 -21.16 23.40
N THR A 121 4.42 -21.76 24.22
CA THR A 121 5.02 -23.08 23.98
C THR A 121 4.21 -24.21 24.60
N THR A 122 3.05 -24.56 24.02
CA THR A 122 2.36 -25.83 24.33
C THR A 122 2.56 -26.90 23.25
N ASN A 123 3.55 -26.76 22.37
CA ASN A 123 3.79 -27.71 21.29
C ASN A 123 5.03 -28.57 21.54
N VAL A 124 4.92 -29.50 22.50
CA VAL A 124 5.69 -30.75 22.46
C VAL A 124 4.71 -31.87 22.12
N SER A 125 4.32 -31.95 20.84
CA SER A 125 3.55 -33.07 20.31
C SER A 125 4.51 -34.09 19.66
N PRO A 126 4.33 -35.40 19.90
CA PRO A 126 5.18 -36.45 19.33
C PRO A 126 5.08 -36.51 17.79
N PRO A 127 6.09 -37.09 17.10
CA PRO A 127 6.28 -36.99 15.64
C PRO A 127 5.27 -37.76 14.77
N THR A 128 4.13 -38.18 15.32
CA THR A 128 3.16 -39.08 14.65
C THR A 128 1.80 -38.44 14.36
N ARG A 129 1.63 -37.12 14.57
CA ARG A 129 0.38 -36.42 14.22
C ARG A 129 0.53 -35.62 12.92
N LYS A 130 -0.58 -35.59 12.16
CA LYS A 130 -0.83 -34.81 10.92
C LYS A 130 -0.20 -33.41 11.00
N PRO A 131 0.11 -32.72 9.87
CA PRO A 131 0.61 -31.36 9.92
C PRO A 131 -0.40 -30.46 10.66
N GLU A 132 -0.12 -30.17 11.93
CA GLU A 132 -0.88 -29.20 12.72
C GLU A 132 -0.49 -27.82 12.19
N VAL A 133 -1.49 -27.03 11.78
CA VAL A 133 -1.28 -25.67 11.26
C VAL A 133 -0.56 -24.84 12.32
N SER A 134 0.67 -24.42 12.02
CA SER A 134 1.45 -23.61 12.96
C SER A 134 0.78 -22.25 13.14
N ILE A 135 0.94 -21.62 14.31
CA ILE A 135 0.49 -20.24 14.56
C ILE A 135 1.03 -19.27 13.49
N ARG A 136 2.24 -19.53 12.99
CA ARG A 136 2.85 -18.77 11.90
C ARG A 136 2.03 -18.91 10.62
N ASP A 137 1.57 -20.12 10.27
CA ASP A 137 0.76 -20.41 9.09
C ASP A 137 -0.57 -19.68 9.16
N SER A 138 -1.24 -19.74 10.32
CA SER A 138 -2.47 -19.00 10.59
C SER A 138 -2.30 -17.50 10.38
N ILE A 139 -1.24 -16.89 10.92
CA ILE A 139 -0.94 -15.46 10.71
C ILE A 139 -0.80 -15.12 9.21
N GLY A 140 -0.10 -15.97 8.46
CA GLY A 140 0.07 -15.80 7.02
C GLY A 140 -1.25 -15.86 6.25
N ILE A 141 -2.10 -16.84 6.57
CA ILE A 141 -3.44 -16.98 5.97
C ILE A 141 -4.29 -15.76 6.26
N VAL A 142 -4.36 -15.31 7.52
CA VAL A 142 -5.16 -14.14 7.92
C VAL A 142 -4.66 -12.88 7.22
N TYR A 143 -3.33 -12.68 7.15
CA TYR A 143 -2.75 -11.54 6.43
C TYR A 143 -3.19 -11.49 4.97
N TYR A 144 -2.96 -12.56 4.20
CA TYR A 144 -3.31 -12.56 2.76
C TYR A 144 -4.83 -12.51 2.54
N ALA A 145 -5.62 -13.14 3.41
CA ALA A 145 -7.08 -13.06 3.35
C ALA A 145 -7.57 -11.62 3.55
N LEU A 146 -7.06 -10.91 4.56
CA LEU A 146 -7.39 -9.50 4.79
C LEU A 146 -6.91 -8.60 3.65
N LEU A 147 -5.68 -8.80 3.16
CA LEU A 147 -5.16 -8.02 2.04
C LEU A 147 -6.01 -8.20 0.78
N THR A 148 -6.41 -9.44 0.46
CA THR A 148 -7.32 -9.74 -0.65
C THR A 148 -8.69 -9.11 -0.44
N LEU A 149 -9.25 -9.18 0.78
CA LEU A 149 -10.54 -8.56 1.11
C LEU A 149 -10.52 -7.04 0.86
N TYR A 150 -9.55 -6.32 1.43
CA TYR A 150 -9.43 -4.87 1.23
C TYR A 150 -9.11 -4.51 -0.22
N GLY A 151 -8.33 -5.33 -0.92
CA GLY A 151 -8.08 -5.17 -2.35
C GLY A 151 -9.38 -5.29 -3.16
N TYR A 152 -10.21 -6.30 -2.88
CA TYR A 152 -11.51 -6.46 -3.53
C TYR A 152 -12.46 -5.27 -3.25
N LEU A 153 -12.54 -4.81 -1.99
CA LEU A 153 -13.31 -3.62 -1.64
C LEU A 153 -12.81 -2.36 -2.38
N SER A 154 -11.49 -2.26 -2.56
CA SER A 154 -10.87 -1.18 -3.34
C SER A 154 -11.26 -1.25 -4.82
N VAL A 155 -11.24 -2.43 -5.44
CA VAL A 155 -11.69 -2.63 -6.83
C VAL A 155 -13.15 -2.20 -6.99
N ARG A 156 -14.03 -2.63 -6.08
CA ARG A 156 -15.46 -2.25 -6.11
C ARG A 156 -15.65 -0.74 -6.04
N CYS A 157 -14.91 -0.07 -5.16
CA CYS A 157 -14.97 1.38 -5.01
C CYS A 157 -14.53 2.11 -6.31
N LEU A 158 -13.47 1.64 -6.95
CA LEU A 158 -13.00 2.18 -8.24
C LEU A 158 -14.01 1.93 -9.37
N GLN A 159 -14.64 0.76 -9.41
CA GLN A 159 -15.67 0.43 -10.40
C GLN A 159 -16.92 1.30 -10.25
N GLN A 160 -17.37 1.51 -9.01
CA GLN A 160 -18.50 2.40 -8.70
C GLN A 160 -18.20 3.84 -9.11
N HIS A 161 -17.01 4.33 -8.79
CA HIS A 161 -16.58 5.67 -9.18
C HIS A 161 -16.54 5.83 -10.71
N ARG A 162 -16.00 4.84 -11.43
CA ARG A 162 -15.99 4.85 -12.90
C ARG A 162 -17.40 4.89 -13.48
N ALA A 163 -18.33 4.11 -12.93
CA ALA A 163 -19.73 4.12 -13.38
C ALA A 163 -20.40 5.48 -13.14
N SER A 164 -20.16 6.10 -11.97
CA SER A 164 -20.70 7.43 -11.62
C SER A 164 -20.18 8.55 -12.53
N ILE A 165 -18.90 8.51 -12.93
CA ILE A 165 -18.33 9.50 -13.86
C ILE A 165 -18.92 9.37 -15.26
N GLN A 166 -19.14 8.13 -15.73
CA GLN A 166 -19.73 7.87 -17.05
C GLN A 166 -21.16 8.40 -17.17
N THR A 167 -21.91 8.44 -16.06
CA THR A 167 -23.30 8.94 -16.05
C THR A 167 -23.41 10.46 -15.95
N GLU A 168 -22.46 11.15 -15.32
CA GLU A 168 -22.56 12.60 -15.06
C GLU A 168 -21.78 13.47 -16.06
N PHE A 169 -20.69 12.96 -16.66
CA PHE A 169 -19.81 13.80 -17.48
C PHE A 169 -19.31 13.05 -18.73
N SER A 170 -20.09 13.12 -19.81
CA SER A 170 -19.66 12.66 -21.15
C SER A 170 -18.54 13.50 -21.78
N ASN A 171 -18.02 14.53 -21.10
CA ASN A 171 -17.13 15.50 -21.76
C ASN A 171 -16.11 16.25 -20.88
N LEU A 172 -15.64 15.69 -19.76
CA LEU A 172 -14.53 16.32 -19.01
C LEU A 172 -13.41 15.32 -18.74
N GLU A 173 -12.23 15.65 -19.29
CA GLU A 173 -10.93 15.02 -19.06
C GLU A 173 -10.56 15.09 -17.56
N GLY A 174 -11.06 14.12 -16.80
CA GLY A 174 -10.66 13.87 -15.42
C GLY A 174 -9.52 12.86 -15.36
N ILE A 175 -8.57 13.10 -14.46
CA ILE A 175 -7.47 12.21 -14.09
C ILE A 175 -7.92 10.74 -14.10
N SER A 176 -7.40 9.95 -15.05
CA SER A 176 -7.79 8.55 -15.14
C SER A 176 -7.25 7.76 -13.94
N LEU A 177 -8.13 7.25 -13.08
CA LEU A 177 -7.77 6.33 -11.98
C LEU A 177 -7.38 4.92 -12.50
N ARG A 178 -7.09 4.79 -13.81
CA ARG A 178 -6.70 3.53 -14.45
C ARG A 178 -5.45 2.95 -13.80
N TRP A 179 -4.51 3.78 -13.41
CA TRP A 179 -3.28 3.33 -12.74
C TRP A 179 -3.58 2.71 -11.37
N LEU A 180 -4.48 3.34 -10.60
CA LEU A 180 -4.86 2.88 -9.28
C LEU A 180 -5.62 1.56 -9.40
N TYR A 181 -6.46 1.42 -10.43
CA TYR A 181 -7.08 0.15 -10.78
C TYR A 181 -6.05 -0.94 -11.09
N ILE A 182 -5.04 -0.66 -11.91
CA ILE A 182 -3.96 -1.62 -12.21
C ILE A 182 -3.19 -1.99 -10.94
N LEU A 183 -2.84 -1.02 -10.09
CA LEU A 183 -2.15 -1.25 -8.82
C LEU A 183 -2.94 -2.18 -7.90
N VAL A 184 -4.22 -1.89 -7.71
CA VAL A 184 -5.10 -2.69 -6.86
C VAL A 184 -5.30 -4.08 -7.45
N MET A 185 -5.47 -4.21 -8.76
CA MET A 185 -5.60 -5.52 -9.43
C MET A 185 -4.35 -6.39 -9.27
N ILE A 186 -3.15 -5.81 -9.45
CA ILE A 186 -1.88 -6.52 -9.22
C ILE A 186 -1.79 -6.92 -7.74
N THR A 187 -2.15 -6.02 -6.83
CA THR A 187 -2.14 -6.31 -5.38
C THR A 187 -3.08 -7.46 -5.05
N VAL A 188 -4.31 -7.47 -5.59
CA VAL A 188 -5.27 -8.57 -5.39
C VAL A 188 -4.78 -9.88 -5.99
N ALA A 189 -4.21 -9.86 -7.20
CA ALA A 189 -3.70 -11.05 -7.86
C ALA A 189 -2.56 -11.69 -7.04
N ILE A 190 -1.58 -10.89 -6.63
CA ILE A 190 -0.47 -11.34 -5.79
C ILE A 190 -0.96 -11.72 -4.39
N ALA A 191 -1.88 -10.97 -3.76
CA ALA A 191 -2.41 -11.35 -2.45
C ALA A 191 -3.17 -12.69 -2.51
N SER A 192 -3.96 -12.90 -3.55
CA SER A 192 -4.72 -14.14 -3.75
C SER A 192 -3.80 -15.33 -4.00
N LEU A 193 -2.77 -15.18 -4.84
CA LEU A 193 -1.76 -16.22 -5.01
C LEU A 193 -1.01 -16.49 -3.69
N GLY A 194 -0.72 -15.45 -2.91
CA GLY A 194 -0.10 -15.58 -1.58
C GLY A 194 -0.98 -16.35 -0.60
N LEU A 195 -2.30 -16.12 -0.63
CA LEU A 195 -3.29 -16.85 0.14
C LEU A 195 -3.33 -18.33 -0.26
N LEU A 196 -3.35 -18.64 -1.56
CA LEU A 196 -3.32 -20.02 -2.05
C LEU A 196 -2.05 -20.76 -1.60
N ILE A 197 -0.89 -20.10 -1.69
CA ILE A 197 0.38 -20.67 -1.21
C ILE A 197 0.35 -20.85 0.32
N ALA A 198 -0.23 -19.90 1.07
CA ALA A 198 -0.34 -20.01 2.53
C ALA A 198 -1.24 -21.18 2.95
N LEU A 199 -2.37 -21.37 2.27
CA LEU A 199 -3.26 -22.52 2.47
C LEU A 199 -2.56 -23.82 2.08
N ALA A 200 -1.89 -23.87 0.92
CA ALA A 200 -1.17 -25.06 0.49
C ALA A 200 -0.11 -25.49 1.52
N ARG A 201 0.64 -24.56 2.11
CA ARG A 201 1.61 -24.89 3.19
C ARG A 201 0.94 -25.40 4.47
N ALA A 202 -0.27 -24.96 4.78
CA ALA A 202 -0.97 -25.37 5.99
C ALA A 202 -1.52 -26.80 5.87
N PHE A 203 -1.79 -27.27 4.65
CA PHE A 203 -2.42 -28.57 4.38
C PHE A 203 -1.51 -29.58 3.67
N THR A 204 -0.31 -29.18 3.24
CA THR A 204 0.64 -30.03 2.51
C THR A 204 2.08 -29.78 2.99
N ASP A 205 2.96 -30.77 2.84
CA ASP A 205 4.39 -30.64 3.19
C ASP A 205 5.22 -29.88 2.13
N ILE A 206 4.55 -29.23 1.16
CA ILE A 206 5.23 -28.54 0.06
C ILE A 206 5.85 -27.23 0.56
N GLN A 207 7.18 -27.22 0.61
CA GLN A 207 7.97 -26.03 0.96
C GLN A 207 8.10 -25.10 -0.25
N PHE A 208 7.13 -24.20 -0.43
CA PHE A 208 7.24 -23.08 -1.37
C PHE A 208 8.23 -21.99 -0.87
N TRP A 209 8.66 -21.09 -1.75
CA TRP A 209 9.52 -19.92 -1.49
C TRP A 209 9.29 -19.18 -0.16
N PRO A 210 10.32 -18.83 0.62
CA PRO A 210 10.17 -18.12 1.90
C PRO A 210 9.17 -16.95 1.87
N ARG A 211 8.29 -16.87 2.87
CA ARG A 211 7.21 -15.84 2.93
C ARG A 211 7.71 -14.41 2.80
N GLY A 212 8.90 -14.14 3.37
CA GLY A 212 9.55 -12.84 3.27
C GLY A 212 9.81 -12.45 1.82
N ILE A 213 10.30 -13.37 0.98
CA ILE A 213 10.58 -13.11 -0.43
C ILE A 213 9.30 -12.73 -1.16
N TYR A 214 8.21 -13.48 -0.96
CA TYR A 214 6.93 -13.17 -1.60
C TYR A 214 6.42 -11.77 -1.22
N SER A 215 6.48 -11.44 0.07
CA SER A 215 6.06 -10.14 0.56
C SER A 215 6.97 -9.00 0.07
N MET A 216 8.28 -9.24 -0.07
CA MET A 216 9.21 -8.28 -0.65
C MET A 216 8.89 -8.01 -2.11
N THR A 217 8.69 -9.06 -2.92
CA THR A 217 8.35 -8.93 -4.34
C THR A 217 7.08 -8.09 -4.51
N LEU A 218 6.03 -8.37 -3.73
CA LEU A 218 4.80 -7.58 -3.74
C LEU A 218 5.05 -6.08 -3.49
N MET A 219 5.79 -5.75 -2.42
CA MET A 219 6.03 -4.35 -2.04
C MET A 219 6.90 -3.62 -3.07
N ILE A 220 7.95 -4.29 -3.57
CA ILE A 220 8.83 -3.74 -4.61
C ILE A 220 8.01 -3.42 -5.87
N SER A 221 7.15 -4.35 -6.32
CA SER A 221 6.27 -4.12 -7.46
C SER A 221 5.35 -2.91 -7.24
N ILE A 222 4.78 -2.76 -6.05
CA ILE A 222 3.95 -1.60 -5.70
C ILE A 222 4.77 -0.29 -5.74
N TYR A 223 5.98 -0.27 -5.18
CA TYR A 223 6.82 0.93 -5.18
C TYR A 223 7.20 1.38 -6.58
N TYR A 224 7.62 0.44 -7.43
CA TYR A 224 7.95 0.76 -8.82
C TYR A 224 6.73 1.31 -9.57
N LEU A 225 5.54 0.77 -9.32
CA LEU A 225 4.32 1.26 -9.95
C LEU A 225 3.93 2.66 -9.47
N ILE A 226 4.06 2.93 -8.16
CA ILE A 226 3.86 4.27 -7.59
C ILE A 226 4.89 5.26 -8.15
N ALA A 227 6.17 4.87 -8.22
CA ALA A 227 7.24 5.70 -8.77
C ALA A 227 7.00 6.02 -10.25
N PHE A 228 6.68 5.01 -11.05
CA PHE A 228 6.37 5.17 -12.47
C PHE A 228 5.18 6.10 -12.67
N MET A 229 4.16 6.04 -11.81
CA MET A 229 3.02 6.95 -11.84
C MET A 229 3.36 8.37 -11.41
N GLY A 230 4.22 8.53 -10.41
CA GLY A 230 4.76 9.84 -10.01
C GLY A 230 5.38 10.60 -11.18
N ILE A 231 6.02 9.88 -12.10
CA ILE A 231 6.67 10.45 -13.29
C ILE A 231 5.68 10.66 -14.45
N THR A 232 4.82 9.68 -14.73
CA THR A 232 3.98 9.68 -15.94
C THR A 232 2.65 10.42 -15.79
N GLN A 233 2.21 10.74 -14.57
CA GLN A 233 1.00 11.53 -14.34
C GLN A 233 1.27 12.73 -13.42
N PRO A 234 2.00 13.75 -13.90
CA PRO A 234 2.38 14.91 -13.10
C PRO A 234 1.18 15.73 -12.60
N GLN A 235 0.03 15.62 -13.27
CA GLN A 235 -1.23 16.28 -12.90
C GLN A 235 -1.80 15.78 -11.56
N ILE A 236 -1.55 14.51 -11.20
CA ILE A 236 -1.89 13.97 -9.86
C ILE A 236 -0.96 14.54 -8.79
N PHE A 237 0.29 14.82 -9.19
CA PHE A 237 1.38 15.23 -8.33
C PHE A 237 1.77 16.72 -8.45
N GLY A 238 0.87 17.53 -9.01
CA GLY A 238 0.94 19.00 -8.94
C GLY A 238 1.91 19.68 -9.90
N ALA A 239 2.39 19.04 -10.98
CA ALA A 239 2.99 19.82 -12.06
C ALA A 239 1.88 20.43 -12.91
N THR A 240 1.29 21.52 -12.43
CA THR A 240 0.95 22.62 -13.33
C THR A 240 2.25 23.00 -14.02
N VAL A 241 2.40 22.59 -15.27
CA VAL A 241 3.42 23.13 -16.17
C VAL A 241 3.37 24.65 -16.00
N ALA A 242 4.51 25.21 -15.62
CA ALA A 242 4.71 26.62 -15.41
C ALA A 242 4.18 27.42 -16.61
N GLU A 243 3.53 28.55 -16.30
CA GLU A 243 3.30 29.69 -17.19
C GLU A 243 2.87 29.33 -18.62
N ALA A 244 1.55 29.31 -18.85
CA ALA A 244 1.08 29.93 -20.08
C ALA A 244 1.69 31.35 -20.10
N PRO A 245 2.49 31.72 -21.11
CA PRO A 245 3.04 33.06 -21.16
C PRO A 245 1.86 34.01 -21.10
N ALA A 246 1.97 34.97 -20.16
CA ALA A 246 0.99 36.02 -19.93
C ALA A 246 0.33 36.38 -21.26
N ALA A 247 -0.97 36.11 -21.36
CA ALA A 247 -1.79 36.49 -22.49
C ALA A 247 -1.37 37.89 -22.89
N ALA A 248 -0.85 38.00 -24.11
CA ALA A 248 -0.40 39.25 -24.69
C ALA A 248 -1.41 40.32 -24.31
N LYS A 249 -0.96 41.33 -23.56
CA LYS A 249 -1.68 42.59 -23.44
C LYS A 249 -1.88 43.07 -24.87
N SER A 250 -3.06 42.79 -25.41
CA SER A 250 -3.55 43.37 -26.64
C SER A 250 -3.81 44.83 -26.34
N ASP A 251 -2.75 45.64 -26.39
CA ASP A 251 -2.83 47.08 -26.65
C ASP A 251 -3.31 47.25 -28.10
N LYS A 252 -4.62 47.03 -28.31
CA LYS A 252 -5.32 47.61 -29.45
C LYS A 252 -6.28 48.66 -28.89
N PRO A 253 -6.09 49.95 -29.21
CA PRO A 253 -7.05 50.96 -28.82
C PRO A 253 -8.41 50.65 -29.48
N PRO A 254 -9.54 50.96 -28.81
CA PRO A 254 -10.86 50.71 -29.36
C PRO A 254 -11.03 51.45 -30.71
N PRO A 255 -11.73 50.86 -31.68
CA PRO A 255 -11.95 51.50 -32.97
C PRO A 255 -12.73 52.80 -32.77
N SER A 256 -12.24 53.89 -33.37
CA SER A 256 -12.93 55.17 -33.35
C SER A 256 -14.22 55.08 -34.15
N ILE A 257 -15.34 55.24 -33.45
CA ILE A 257 -16.63 55.42 -34.09
C ILE A 257 -16.66 56.85 -34.62
N LYS A 258 -16.55 57.03 -35.93
CA LYS A 258 -16.88 58.30 -36.57
C LYS A 258 -18.40 58.46 -36.58
N PRO A 259 -18.95 59.64 -36.24
CA PRO A 259 -20.37 59.89 -36.43
C PRO A 259 -20.70 59.90 -37.92
N VAL A 260 -21.75 59.18 -38.30
CA VAL A 260 -22.38 59.34 -39.61
C VAL A 260 -23.17 60.65 -39.57
N ALA A 261 -22.99 61.46 -40.61
CA ALA A 261 -23.64 62.76 -40.82
C ALA A 261 -25.16 62.65 -40.98
#